data_AF-A0AAF0VIW8-F1
#
_entry.id   AF-A0AAF0VIW8-F1
#
_cell.length_a   1.000
_cell.length_b   1.000
_cell.length_c   1.000
_cell.angle_alpha   90.00
_cell.angle_beta   90.00
_cell.angle_gamma   90.00
#
_symmetry.space_group_name_H-M   'P 1'
#
loop_
_entity.id
_entity.type
_entity.pdbx_description
1 polymer ?
#
loop_
_entity_poly.entity_id
_entity_poly.type
_entity_poly.pdbx_seq_one_letter_code
_entity_poly.pdbx_strand_id
1 'polypeptide(L)'
;MTTRIWKNLLAFLVASMLGLGAAPPAMASNATITVSFADWRCNATGGGSVVAVQMGSQYGSVPKSNGRTIKIRAKLRASNNLTGVIWCKRPWYRGGMTTPVYNINQGLWVDRNGQHFNV
;
A
#
# COMPACT_ATOMS: atom_id res chain seq x y z
N MET A 1 74.83 -10.21 12.79
CA MET A 1 73.50 -10.22 13.44
C MET A 1 72.46 -10.49 12.36
N THR A 2 71.91 -11.70 12.34
CA THR A 2 71.00 -12.22 11.31
C THR A 2 69.63 -12.47 11.94
N THR A 3 68.64 -11.61 11.64
CA THR A 3 67.28 -11.69 12.21
C THR A 3 66.26 -12.21 11.20
N ARG A 4 66.09 -13.54 11.25
CA ARG A 4 64.85 -14.33 11.16
C ARG A 4 63.67 -13.77 10.34
N ILE A 5 63.73 -14.09 9.05
CA ILE A 5 62.70 -14.71 8.21
C ILE A 5 61.41 -15.12 8.97
N TRP A 6 60.40 -14.25 8.88
CA TRP A 6 59.05 -14.52 8.41
C TRP A 6 58.57 -15.98 8.54
N LYS A 7 58.08 -16.34 9.73
CA LYS A 7 57.04 -17.36 9.91
C LYS A 7 55.82 -16.61 10.43
N ASN A 8 54.65 -16.87 9.86
CA ASN A 8 53.29 -16.46 10.29
C ASN A 8 52.52 -15.63 9.24
N LEU A 9 52.40 -16.14 8.02
CA LEU A 9 51.48 -15.58 7.01
C LEU A 9 50.55 -16.65 6.42
N LEU A 10 50.19 -17.66 7.23
CA LEU A 10 49.38 -18.81 6.81
C LEU A 10 48.21 -19.10 7.75
N ALA A 11 47.59 -18.07 8.31
CA ALA A 11 46.47 -18.23 9.25
C ALA A 11 45.33 -17.22 9.06
N PHE A 12 45.07 -16.72 7.84
CA PHE A 12 43.98 -15.76 7.61
C PHE A 12 43.17 -16.04 6.33
N LEU A 13 43.00 -17.31 5.95
CA LEU A 13 42.25 -17.67 4.74
C LEU A 13 41.33 -18.89 4.91
N VAL A 14 40.74 -19.08 6.10
CA VAL A 14 39.79 -20.20 6.36
C VAL A 14 38.50 -19.74 7.10
N ALA A 15 38.24 -18.44 7.27
CA ALA A 15 37.08 -17.96 8.04
C ALA A 15 35.96 -17.31 7.21
N SER A 16 36.00 -17.38 5.87
CA SER A 16 35.07 -16.61 5.02
C SER A 16 33.89 -17.40 4.45
N MET A 17 33.66 -18.66 4.85
CA MET A 17 32.66 -19.53 4.20
C MET A 17 31.51 -20.04 5.08
N LEU A 18 31.36 -19.57 6.32
CA LEU A 18 30.25 -19.98 7.19
C LEU A 18 29.56 -18.76 7.80
N GLY A 19 28.90 -18.02 6.93
CA GLY A 19 28.10 -16.85 7.27
C GLY A 19 27.13 -16.53 6.16
N LEU A 20 26.43 -17.54 5.62
CA LEU A 20 25.11 -17.31 5.01
C LEU A 20 24.16 -16.85 6.12
N GLY A 21 24.41 -15.65 6.66
CA GLY A 21 23.40 -14.87 7.34
C GLY A 21 22.31 -14.70 6.30
N ALA A 22 21.20 -15.41 6.48
CA ALA A 22 19.97 -15.12 5.77
C ALA A 22 19.77 -13.61 5.92
N ALA A 23 20.00 -12.86 4.84
CA ALA A 23 19.65 -11.46 4.81
C ALA A 23 18.19 -11.42 5.25
N PRO A 24 17.83 -10.66 6.31
CA PRO A 24 16.45 -10.58 6.74
C PRO A 24 15.64 -10.24 5.49
N PRO A 25 14.53 -10.96 5.21
CA PRO A 25 13.72 -10.65 4.06
C PRO A 25 13.41 -9.16 4.16
N ALA A 26 13.84 -8.38 3.16
CA ALA A 26 13.65 -6.94 3.17
C ALA A 26 12.18 -6.70 3.51
N MET A 27 11.91 -6.22 4.73
CA MET A 27 10.55 -6.02 5.19
C MET A 27 9.96 -5.03 4.19
N ALA A 28 8.98 -5.49 3.40
CA ALA A 28 8.30 -4.62 2.44
C ALA A 28 7.80 -3.42 3.22
N SER A 29 8.46 -2.27 3.01
CA SER A 29 8.17 -1.07 3.76
C SER A 29 6.75 -0.64 3.39
N ASN A 30 5.91 -0.47 4.40
CA ASN A 30 4.54 -0.02 4.20
C ASN A 30 4.53 1.51 4.12
N ALA A 31 3.96 2.03 3.05
CA ALA A 31 3.69 3.46 2.87
C ALA A 31 2.26 3.79 3.24
N THR A 32 2.07 4.93 3.90
CA THR A 32 0.74 5.53 4.03
C THR A 32 0.47 6.33 2.76
N ILE A 33 -0.57 5.95 2.02
CA ILE A 33 -1.00 6.65 0.82
C ILE A 33 -2.37 7.25 1.04
N THR A 34 -2.69 8.25 0.24
CA THR A 34 -4.02 8.84 0.18
C THR A 34 -4.67 8.45 -1.13
N VAL A 35 -5.95 8.09 -1.10
CA VAL A 35 -6.70 7.71 -2.29
C VAL A 35 -7.99 8.51 -2.30
N SER A 36 -8.23 9.24 -3.38
CA SER A 36 -9.44 10.02 -3.62
C SER A 36 -10.27 9.37 -4.71
N PHE A 37 -11.58 9.31 -4.50
CA PHE A 37 -12.53 8.67 -5.38
C PHE A 37 -13.32 9.73 -6.15
N ALA A 38 -13.39 9.54 -7.46
CA ALA A 38 -14.09 10.43 -8.36
C ALA A 38 -15.57 10.03 -8.49
N ASP A 39 -16.40 11.06 -8.71
CA ASP A 39 -17.86 10.96 -8.70
C ASP A 39 -18.41 10.10 -9.85
N TRP A 40 -17.66 9.92 -10.95
CA TRP A 40 -18.05 9.05 -12.07
C TRP A 40 -18.27 7.59 -11.65
N ARG A 41 -17.67 7.13 -10.55
CA ARG A 41 -17.92 5.79 -10.01
C ARG A 41 -19.36 5.61 -9.51
N CYS A 42 -20.08 6.69 -9.26
CA CYS A 42 -21.48 6.67 -8.89
C CYS A 42 -22.44 6.51 -10.09
N ASN A 43 -21.92 6.39 -11.31
CA ASN A 43 -22.74 6.18 -12.52
C ASN A 43 -23.64 4.95 -12.43
N ALA A 44 -23.17 3.86 -11.83
CA ALA A 44 -23.96 2.63 -11.62
C ALA A 44 -25.23 2.87 -10.78
N THR A 45 -25.28 3.96 -10.02
CA THR A 45 -26.44 4.32 -9.18
C THR A 45 -27.35 5.37 -9.83
N GLY A 46 -27.14 5.70 -11.10
CA GLY A 46 -27.86 6.75 -11.81
C GLY A 46 -27.23 8.14 -11.66
N GLY A 47 -25.92 8.20 -11.44
CA GLY A 47 -25.15 9.43 -11.23
C GLY A 47 -25.24 9.95 -9.78
N GLY A 48 -24.23 10.71 -9.36
CA GLY A 48 -24.18 11.29 -8.02
C GLY A 48 -22.77 11.56 -7.51
N SER A 49 -22.65 11.85 -6.22
CA SER A 49 -21.37 12.15 -5.57
C SER A 49 -20.98 11.10 -4.54
N VAL A 50 -19.68 10.82 -4.43
CA VAL A 50 -19.14 9.96 -3.38
C VAL A 50 -19.22 10.67 -2.04
N VAL A 51 -19.87 10.04 -1.06
CA VAL A 51 -20.07 10.62 0.29
C VAL A 51 -19.38 9.84 1.40
N ALA A 52 -19.05 8.57 1.16
CA ALA A 52 -18.25 7.79 2.09
C ALA A 52 -17.52 6.68 1.33
N VAL A 53 -16.44 6.18 1.91
CA VAL A 53 -15.59 5.15 1.31
C VAL A 53 -15.09 4.18 2.38
N GLN A 54 -14.97 2.91 2.03
CA GLN A 54 -14.46 1.86 2.91
C GLN A 54 -13.69 0.85 2.07
N MET A 55 -12.50 0.47 2.53
CA MET A 55 -11.60 -0.43 1.79
C MET A 55 -11.36 -1.74 2.54
N GLY A 56 -11.10 -2.78 1.75
CA GLY A 56 -10.97 -4.16 2.17
C GLY A 56 -9.66 -4.49 2.89
N SER A 57 -9.61 -5.71 3.39
CA SER A 57 -8.66 -6.22 4.40
C SER A 57 -7.19 -6.23 3.98
N GLN A 58 -6.87 -6.10 2.69
CA GLN A 58 -5.47 -6.05 2.22
C GLN A 58 -4.67 -4.91 2.89
N TYR A 59 -5.34 -3.87 3.38
CA TYR A 59 -4.73 -2.71 4.03
C TYR A 59 -4.93 -2.67 5.56
N GLY A 60 -5.44 -3.77 6.15
CA GLY A 60 -6.11 -3.77 7.44
C GLY A 60 -7.57 -3.31 7.28
N SER A 61 -8.50 -3.76 8.13
CA SER A 61 -9.91 -3.36 8.07
C SER A 61 -10.05 -1.84 8.14
N VAL A 62 -10.15 -1.18 6.98
CA VAL A 62 -10.20 0.29 6.93
C VAL A 62 -11.62 0.69 7.32
N PRO A 63 -11.81 1.47 8.39
CA PRO A 63 -13.14 1.89 8.80
C PRO A 63 -13.77 2.78 7.73
N LYS A 64 -15.10 2.80 7.68
CA LYS A 64 -15.85 3.70 6.80
C LYS A 64 -15.44 5.14 7.08
N SER A 65 -14.87 5.81 6.08
CA SER A 65 -14.50 7.21 6.13
C SER A 65 -15.57 8.05 5.42
N ASN A 66 -16.04 9.10 6.09
CA ASN A 66 -16.94 10.06 5.46
C ASN A 66 -16.13 10.99 4.55
N GLY A 67 -16.64 11.21 3.35
CA GLY A 67 -15.97 11.91 2.26
C GLY A 67 -15.46 10.97 1.17
N ARG A 68 -14.83 11.57 0.17
CA ARG A 68 -14.33 10.88 -1.03
C ARG A 68 -12.88 10.40 -0.92
N THR A 69 -12.26 10.51 0.24
CA THR A 69 -10.83 10.28 0.42
C THR A 69 -10.57 9.34 1.58
N ILE A 70 -9.61 8.44 1.42
CA ILE A 70 -9.18 7.51 2.46
C ILE A 70 -7.67 7.45 2.53
N LYS A 71 -7.14 7.12 3.72
CA LYS A 71 -5.72 6.83 3.93
C LYS A 71 -5.55 5.35 4.21
N ILE A 72 -4.64 4.70 3.51
CA ILE A 72 -4.37 3.27 3.64
C ILE A 72 -2.87 2.98 3.72
N ARG A 73 -2.51 1.87 4.36
CA ARG A 73 -1.12 1.40 4.43
C ARG A 73 -0.89 0.35 3.35
N ALA A 74 -0.18 0.73 2.30
CA ALA A 74 0.10 -0.09 1.13
C ALA A 74 1.59 -0.49 1.08
N LYS A 75 1.90 -1.62 0.44
CA LYS A 75 3.28 -2.07 0.27
C LYS A 75 3.98 -1.21 -0.80
N LEU A 76 5.18 -0.72 -0.50
CA LEU A 76 6.01 -0.01 -1.47
C LEU A 76 6.54 -0.96 -2.56
N ARG A 77 6.67 -0.42 -3.79
CA ARG A 77 7.21 -1.10 -4.99
C ARG A 77 6.52 -2.44 -5.27
N ALA A 78 5.22 -2.46 -5.02
CA ALA A 78 4.39 -3.64 -5.19
C ALA A 78 3.04 -3.26 -5.81
N SER A 79 2.40 -4.23 -6.45
CA SER A 79 1.01 -4.11 -6.90
C SER A 79 0.09 -4.20 -5.69
N ASN A 80 -0.62 -3.12 -5.40
CA ASN A 80 -1.62 -3.08 -4.33
C ASN A 80 -3.00 -3.01 -4.97
N ASN A 81 -3.88 -3.97 -4.67
CA ASN A 81 -5.22 -3.96 -5.22
C ASN A 81 -6.21 -3.38 -4.22
N LEU A 82 -6.83 -2.29 -4.63
CA LEU A 82 -7.77 -1.55 -3.83
C LEU A 82 -9.18 -2.10 -4.06
N THR A 83 -9.59 -2.99 -3.16
CA THR A 83 -10.92 -3.60 -3.15
C THR A 83 -11.81 -2.96 -2.09
N GLY A 84 -13.05 -2.56 -2.40
CA GLY A 84 -13.91 -1.97 -1.36
C GLY A 84 -15.31 -1.57 -1.79
N VAL A 85 -15.90 -0.71 -0.96
CA VAL A 85 -17.26 -0.15 -1.13
C VAL A 85 -17.18 1.36 -1.05
N ILE A 86 -17.86 2.03 -1.98
CA ILE A 86 -18.11 3.47 -1.91
C ILE A 86 -19.61 3.72 -1.76
N TRP A 87 -19.99 4.78 -1.07
CA TRP A 87 -21.39 5.20 -0.95
C TRP A 87 -21.62 6.44 -1.79
N CYS A 88 -22.64 6.37 -2.62
CA CYS A 88 -23.00 7.41 -3.57
C CYS A 88 -24.32 8.06 -3.15
N LYS A 89 -24.35 9.39 -3.12
CA LYS A 89 -25.58 10.17 -2.92
C LYS A 89 -26.12 10.60 -4.27
N ARG A 90 -27.40 10.30 -4.52
CA ARG A 90 -28.10 10.74 -5.73
C ARG A 90 -28.37 12.25 -5.70
N PRO A 91 -28.14 12.98 -6.79
CA PRO A 91 -28.22 14.44 -6.80
C PRO A 91 -29.67 14.95 -6.70
N TRP A 92 -30.62 14.21 -7.25
CA TRP A 92 -32.05 14.57 -7.31
C TRP A 92 -32.85 14.13 -6.06
N TYR A 93 -32.26 13.34 -5.17
CA TYR A 93 -32.96 12.81 -4.00
C TYR A 93 -32.62 13.63 -2.74
N ARG A 94 -33.55 14.49 -2.31
CA ARG A 94 -33.38 15.35 -1.13
C ARG A 94 -33.31 14.57 0.20
N GLY A 95 -33.77 13.32 0.24
CA GLY A 95 -33.86 12.49 1.45
C GLY A 95 -32.58 11.74 1.86
N GLY A 96 -31.40 12.10 1.34
CA GLY A 96 -30.13 11.54 1.83
C GLY A 96 -29.89 10.05 1.51
N MET A 97 -30.64 9.46 0.57
CA MET A 97 -30.43 8.08 0.16
C MET A 97 -29.01 7.89 -0.38
N THR A 98 -28.25 7.03 0.28
CA THR A 98 -26.91 6.63 -0.13
C THR A 98 -26.96 5.19 -0.64
N THR A 99 -26.47 4.97 -1.85
CA THR A 99 -26.42 3.64 -2.46
C THR A 99 -24.98 3.13 -2.42
N PRO A 100 -24.73 1.94 -1.87
CA PRO A 100 -23.40 1.34 -1.91
C PRO A 100 -23.07 0.84 -3.33
N VAL A 101 -21.88 1.15 -3.80
CA VAL A 101 -21.26 0.54 -4.98
C VAL A 101 -20.18 -0.40 -4.50
N TYR A 102 -20.42 -1.69 -4.69
CA TYR A 102 -19.52 -2.78 -4.29
C TYR A 102 -18.50 -3.08 -5.38
N ASN A 103 -17.50 -3.88 -5.03
CA ASN A 103 -16.52 -4.45 -5.96
C ASN A 103 -15.69 -3.38 -6.70
N ILE A 104 -15.44 -2.24 -6.07
CA ILE A 104 -14.42 -1.31 -6.54
C ILE A 104 -13.09 -2.05 -6.52
N ASN A 105 -12.43 -2.23 -7.67
CA ASN A 105 -11.15 -2.93 -7.82
C ASN A 105 -10.22 -2.01 -8.62
N GLN A 106 -9.11 -1.56 -8.02
CA GLN A 106 -8.14 -0.65 -8.64
C GLN A 106 -6.72 -1.05 -8.29
N GLY A 107 -5.88 -1.25 -9.30
CA GLY A 107 -4.45 -1.48 -9.11
C GLY A 107 -3.72 -0.17 -8.79
N LEU A 108 -3.00 -0.13 -7.68
CA LEU A 108 -2.16 0.98 -7.26
C LEU A 108 -0.70 0.52 -7.17
N TRP A 109 0.17 1.16 -7.95
CA TRP A 109 1.61 1.02 -7.82
C TRP A 109 2.17 2.15 -6.96
N VAL A 110 2.68 1.80 -5.78
CA VAL A 110 3.14 2.77 -4.78
C VAL A 110 4.66 2.85 -4.76
N ASP A 111 5.21 3.97 -5.18
CA ASP A 111 6.66 4.19 -5.24
C ASP A 111 7.22 4.88 -4.00
N ARG A 112 6.38 5.68 -3.30
CA ARG A 112 6.80 6.47 -2.14
C ARG A 112 5.72 6.64 -1.08
N ASN A 113 6.15 6.93 0.15
CA ASN A 113 5.26 7.30 1.24
C ASN A 113 4.59 8.66 0.96
N GLY A 114 3.32 8.81 1.33
CA GLY A 114 2.54 10.03 1.08
C GLY A 114 2.03 10.19 -0.36
N GLN A 115 2.19 9.18 -1.22
CA GLN A 115 1.66 9.23 -2.59
C GLN A 115 0.13 9.37 -2.60
N HIS A 116 -0.38 10.14 -3.56
CA HIS A 116 -1.80 10.39 -3.75
C HIS A 116 -2.28 9.80 -5.07
N PHE A 117 -3.42 9.12 -5.03
CA PHE A 117 -4.07 8.54 -6.19
C PHE A 117 -5.47 9.12 -6.34
N ASN A 118 -5.89 9.36 -7.58
CA ASN A 118 -7.25 9.74 -7.93
C ASN A 118 -7.84 8.61 -8.77
N VAL A 119 -8.91 7.99 -8.27
CA VAL A 119 -9.53 6.78 -8.83
C VAL A 119 -10.99 6.98 -9.10
#